data_AF-A0A836QRF2-F1
#
_entry.id   AF-A0A836QRF2-F1
#
_cell.length_a   1.000
_cell.length_b   1.000
_cell.length_c   1.000
_cell.angle_alpha   90.00
_cell.angle_beta   90.00
_cell.angle_gamma   90.00
#
_symmetry.space_group_name_H-M   'P 1'
#
loop_
_entity.id
_entity.type
_entity.pdbx_description
1 polymer ?
#
loop_
_entity_poly.entity_id
_entity_poly.type
_entity_poly.pdbx_seq_one_letter_code
_entity_poly.pdbx_strand_id
1 'polypeptide(L)'
;MSKEKQVPQILSRRVVAQSRLMRVEAVDLKFSNGEQRQFERMKGSGRGAVMIVPCIDDDTLLLIREYAAGLHDYQLGFPKGL
;
A
#
# COMPACT_ATOMS: atom_id res chain seq x y z
N MET A 1 31.05 3.70 3.35
CA MET A 1 29.86 3.80 4.23
C MET A 1 28.94 4.88 3.66
N SER A 2 27.76 4.52 3.17
CA SER A 2 26.80 5.52 2.66
C SER A 2 26.22 6.29 3.85
N LYS A 3 26.17 7.63 3.81
CA LYS A 3 25.49 8.43 4.85
C LYS A 3 24.06 7.92 5.02
N GLU A 4 23.65 7.59 6.24
CA GLU A 4 22.26 7.23 6.53
C GLU A 4 21.32 8.36 6.07
N LYS A 5 20.32 8.00 5.28
CA LYS A 5 19.32 8.94 4.80
C LYS A 5 18.35 9.24 5.95
N GLN A 6 18.42 10.46 6.49
CA GLN A 6 17.47 10.92 7.50
C GLN A 6 16.07 11.02 6.88
N VAL A 7 15.11 10.31 7.47
CA VAL A 7 13.70 10.39 7.07
C VAL A 7 13.10 11.75 7.50
N PRO A 8 12.15 12.32 6.74
CA PRO A 8 11.50 13.58 7.11
C PRO A 8 10.76 13.47 8.46
N GLN A 9 10.76 14.56 9.22
CA GLN A 9 9.94 14.69 10.42
C GLN A 9 8.47 14.88 10.01
N ILE A 10 7.56 14.12 10.64
CA ILE A 10 6.12 14.31 10.48
C ILE A 10 5.68 15.40 11.45
N LEU A 11 5.20 16.52 10.92
CA LEU A 11 4.71 17.65 11.71
C LEU A 11 3.25 17.45 12.12
N SER A 12 2.43 16.97 11.18
CA SER A 12 1.00 16.76 11.41
C SER A 12 0.44 15.67 10.50
N ARG A 13 -0.69 15.09 10.90
CA ARG A 13 -1.51 14.18 10.07
C ARG A 13 -2.97 14.54 10.24
N ARG A 14 -3.71 14.65 9.13
CA ARG A 14 -5.16 14.88 9.17
C ARG A 14 -5.86 14.13 8.05
N VAL A 15 -7.07 13.64 8.33
CA VAL A 15 -7.91 13.00 7.33
C VAL A 15 -8.48 14.08 6.42
N VAL A 16 -8.22 13.97 5.13
CA VAL A 16 -8.71 14.93 4.12
C VAL A 16 -9.86 14.36 3.28
N ALA A 17 -9.95 13.02 3.19
CA ALA A 17 -11.07 12.35 2.56
C ALA A 17 -11.32 10.98 3.21
N GLN A 18 -12.58 10.55 3.26
CA GLN A 18 -12.96 9.24 3.78
C GLN A 18 -14.17 8.68 3.02
N SER A 19 -14.02 7.46 2.53
CA SER A 19 -15.10 6.64 1.97
C SER A 19 -15.38 5.44 2.88
N ARG A 20 -16.25 4.54 2.43
CA ARG A 20 -16.55 3.28 3.14
C ARG A 20 -15.32 2.37 3.30
N LEU A 21 -14.42 2.34 2.32
CA LEU A 21 -13.29 1.40 2.28
C LEU A 21 -11.92 2.07 2.43
N MET A 22 -11.83 3.38 2.22
CA MET A 22 -10.56 4.10 2.14
C MET A 22 -10.57 5.38 2.95
N ARG A 23 -9.43 5.71 3.53
CA ARG A 23 -9.19 6.97 4.25
C ARG A 23 -7.91 7.59 3.74
N VAL A 24 -7.97 8.83 3.26
CA VAL A 24 -6.80 9.58 2.78
C VAL A 24 -6.36 10.57 3.85
N GLU A 25 -5.08 10.55 4.18
CA GLU A 25 -4.45 11.48 5.12
C GLU A 25 -3.51 12.44 4.39
N ALA A 26 -3.64 13.74 4.67
CA ALA A 26 -2.57 14.69 4.43
C ALA A 26 -1.53 14.58 5.55
N VAL A 27 -0.26 14.54 5.17
CA VAL A 27 0.90 14.41 6.06
C VAL A 27 1.83 15.60 5.79
N ASP A 28 1.94 16.48 6.77
CA ASP A 28 2.88 17.60 6.71
C ASP A 28 4.27 17.11 7.14
N LEU A 29 5.26 17.29 6.27
CA LEU A 29 6.61 16.78 6.41
C LEU A 29 7.63 17.92 6.42
N LYS A 30 8.66 17.79 7.27
CA LYS A 30 9.87 18.62 7.23
C LYS A 30 11.08 17.75 6.88
N PHE A 31 11.71 18.04 5.76
CA PHE A 31 12.89 17.32 5.28
C PHE A 31 14.16 17.80 6.01
N SER A 32 15.23 17.02 5.93
CA SER A 32 16.52 17.33 6.56
C SER A 32 17.17 18.61 6.03
N ASN A 33 16.83 19.03 4.81
CA ASN A 33 17.24 20.30 4.22
C ASN A 33 16.38 21.50 4.66
N GLY A 34 15.42 21.29 5.58
CA GLY A 34 14.54 22.33 6.10
C GLY A 34 13.25 22.56 5.31
N GLU A 35 13.14 22.04 4.08
CA GLU A 35 11.96 22.19 3.24
C GLU A 35 10.74 21.52 3.86
N GLN A 36 9.58 22.17 3.71
CA GLN A 36 8.30 21.63 4.16
C GLN A 36 7.42 21.26 2.96
N ARG A 37 6.84 20.07 2.99
CA ARG A 37 5.92 19.58 1.95
C ARG A 37 4.74 18.86 2.57
N GLN A 38 3.63 18.85 1.86
CA GLN A 38 2.45 18.08 2.22
C GLN A 38 2.28 16.93 1.25
N PHE A 39 2.23 15.71 1.78
CA PHE A 39 1.96 14.50 1.00
C PHE A 39 0.56 14.00 1.32
N GLU A 40 -0.07 13.32 0.37
CA GLU A 40 -1.26 12.51 0.64
C GLU A 40 -0.89 11.02 0.68
N ARG A 41 -1.51 10.28 1.58
CA ARG A 41 -1.38 8.82 1.64
C ARG A 41 -2.71 8.15 1.93
N MET A 42 -2.89 6.94 1.43
CA MET A 42 -3.95 6.06 1.91
C MET A 42 -3.57 5.48 3.26
N LYS A 43 -4.43 5.69 4.27
CA LYS A 43 -4.27 5.09 5.59
C LYS A 43 -4.76 3.64 5.53
N GLY A 44 -3.84 2.70 5.70
CA GLY A 44 -4.18 1.28 5.87
C GLY A 44 -5.08 1.07 7.09
N SER A 45 -5.94 0.05 7.04
CA SER A 45 -6.85 -0.33 8.13
C SER A 45 -6.14 -1.00 9.32
N GLY A 46 -4.81 -1.16 9.24
CA GLY A 46 -4.02 -1.91 10.22
C GLY A 46 -4.02 -3.43 10.01
N ARG A 47 -4.84 -3.93 9.07
CA ARG A 47 -4.79 -5.33 8.61
C ARG A 47 -3.83 -5.43 7.42
N GLY A 48 -2.85 -6.31 7.54
CA GLY A 48 -1.95 -6.65 6.43
C GLY A 48 -2.62 -7.63 5.47
N ALA A 49 -2.14 -7.68 4.23
CA ALA A 49 -2.60 -8.66 3.26
C ALA A 49 -1.67 -9.89 3.24
N VAL A 50 -2.22 -11.04 2.87
CA VAL A 50 -1.46 -12.27 2.59
C VAL A 50 -1.68 -12.68 1.14
N MET A 51 -0.60 -13.10 0.47
CA MET A 51 -0.65 -13.77 -0.82
C MET A 51 -0.09 -15.18 -0.64
N ILE A 52 -0.79 -16.17 -1.17
CA ILE A 52 -0.36 -17.58 -1.11
C ILE A 52 0.20 -17.96 -2.47
N VAL A 53 1.38 -18.58 -2.50
CA VAL A 53 1.96 -19.19 -3.71
C VAL A 53 1.87 -20.70 -3.56
N PRO A 54 0.81 -21.36 -4.06
CA PRO A 54 0.63 -22.79 -3.85
C PRO A 54 1.39 -23.57 -4.92
N CYS A 55 2.37 -24.38 -4.49
CA CYS A 55 3.03 -25.37 -5.32
C CYS A 55 2.36 -26.73 -5.11
N ILE A 56 1.77 -27.29 -6.15
CA ILE A 56 1.12 -28.61 -6.08
C ILE A 56 2.17 -29.72 -6.22
N ASP A 57 3.16 -29.48 -7.08
CA ASP A 57 4.37 -30.27 -7.31
C ASP A 57 5.49 -29.32 -7.77
N ASP A 58 6.62 -29.88 -8.22
CA ASP A 58 7.81 -29.12 -8.60
C ASP A 58 7.61 -28.20 -9.82
N ASP A 59 6.61 -28.47 -10.66
CA ASP A 59 6.39 -27.76 -11.93
C ASP A 59 5.03 -27.05 -11.99
N THR A 60 4.16 -27.23 -10.99
CA THR A 60 2.77 -26.76 -11.04
C THR A 60 2.43 -25.77 -9.94
N LEU A 61 2.01 -24.56 -10.36
CA LEU A 61 1.49 -23.51 -9.49
C LEU A 61 -0.03 -23.38 -9.63
N LEU A 62 -0.73 -23.26 -8.50
CA LEU A 62 -2.17 -23.03 -8.49
C LEU A 62 -2.49 -21.52 -8.55
N LEU A 63 -3.27 -21.14 -9.56
CA LEU A 63 -3.75 -19.78 -9.78
C LEU A 63 -5.29 -19.72 -9.75
N ILE A 64 -5.82 -18.51 -9.56
CA ILE A 64 -7.24 -18.21 -9.64
C ILE A 64 -7.50 -17.13 -10.70
N ARG A 65 -8.74 -17.07 -11.20
CA ARG A 65 -9.26 -15.94 -11.97
C ARG A 65 -10.22 -15.15 -11.09
N GLU A 66 -9.92 -13.88 -10.86
CA GLU A 66 -10.72 -13.00 -10.01
C GLU A 66 -11.07 -11.72 -10.75
N TYR A 67 -12.34 -11.31 -10.70
CA TYR A 67 -12.77 -10.05 -11.29
C TYR A 67 -12.22 -8.86 -10.48
N ALA A 68 -11.45 -7.99 -11.13
CA ALA A 68 -10.89 -6.79 -10.54
C ALA A 68 -11.70 -5.56 -10.94
N ALA A 69 -12.54 -5.06 -10.04
CA ALA A 69 -13.45 -3.93 -10.32
C ALA A 69 -12.74 -2.64 -10.81
N GLY A 70 -11.50 -2.39 -10.38
CA GLY A 70 -10.72 -1.23 -10.81
C GLY A 70 -10.14 -1.33 -12.22
N LEU A 71 -10.01 -2.54 -12.77
CA LEU A 71 -9.51 -2.80 -14.13
C LEU A 71 -10.63 -3.20 -15.09
N HIS A 72 -11.82 -3.50 -14.55
CA HIS A 72 -12.95 -4.03 -15.31
C HIS A 72 -12.57 -5.28 -16.13
N ASP A 73 -11.85 -6.20 -15.50
CA ASP A 73 -11.32 -7.41 -16.14
C ASP A 73 -11.11 -8.56 -15.15
N TYR A 74 -11.07 -9.79 -15.65
CA TYR A 74 -10.69 -10.99 -14.89
C TYR A 74 -9.18 -11.20 -14.92
N GLN A 75 -8.55 -11.00 -13.76
CA GLN A 75 -7.12 -11.16 -13.60
C GLN A 75 -6.77 -12.61 -13.25
N LEU A 76 -5.73 -13.13 -13.89
CA LEU A 76 -5.11 -14.40 -13.51
C LEU A 76 -3.99 -14.13 -12.50
N GLY A 77 -4.04 -14.76 -11.33
CA GLY A 77 -2.99 -14.59 -10.33
C GLY A 77 -3.16 -15.48 -9.11
N PHE A 78 -2.31 -15.26 -8.10
CA PHE A 78 -2.31 -16.03 -6.86
C PHE A 78 -3.50 -15.66 -5.94
N PRO A 79 -3.99 -16.60 -5.12
CA PRO A 79 -4.93 -16.29 -4.04
C PRO A 79 -4.37 -15.21 -3.09
N LYS A 80 -5.19 -14.21 -2.80
CA LYS A 80 -4.85 -13.05 -1.95
C LYS A 80 -5.99 -12.78 -0.96
N GLY A 81 -5.66 -12.30 0.22
CA GLY A 81 -6.62 -11.92 1.27
C GLY A 81 -6.14 -10.73 2.11
N LEU A 82 -7.09 -10.02 2.72
CA LEU A 82 -6.88 -8.90 3.66
C LEU A 82 -7.06 -9.33 5.13
#